data_AF-Q1IJI9-F1
#
_entry.id   AF-Q1IJI9-F1
#
_cell.length_a   1.000
_cell.length_b   1.000
_cell.length_c   1.000
_cell.angle_alpha   90.00
_cell.angle_beta   90.00
_cell.angle_gamma   90.00
#
_symmetry.space_group_name_H-M   'P 1'
#
loop_
_entity.id
_entity.type
_entity.pdbx_description
1 polymer ?
#
loop_
_entity_poly.entity_id
_entity_poly.type
_entity_poly.pdbx_seq_one_letter_code
_entity_poly.pdbx_strand_id
1 'polypeptide(L)'
;MRGVEALNTFGESLMQAMGAEKKRGRGHPFDISDETLKHRRNALLWPLEECWAQIGWELQTANTLAAIRKALSKTQGLNCHELDRFRNELTAKCNKSRIAQLRKEIDSMKRAGPKLYREAISAEESLHTVRIALQESVTKEDQADMREALAKREQQNESAKAAWDAHGISLKHLSDELEKSEAYLSQSELLEFIRSEGRYSREPEKFANAMAGLPEVSWRTSAERCAQFQSRPSMTYEMFVVVSAALESAPRSRRETLRLLKSGIQGERAKLRDAKRVLSEDWFYLTSAVKKTVISRLPARALPFRIFEKFELGRKVRSAADRIRAEEQKLSRTSGGS
;
A
#
# COMPACT_ATOMS: atom_id res chain seq x y z
N MET A 1 -31.15 8.39 -22.41
CA MET A 1 -31.21 8.52 -20.93
C MET A 1 -30.00 7.92 -20.20
N ARG A 2 -29.36 6.82 -20.64
CA ARG A 2 -28.21 6.22 -19.91
C ARG A 2 -26.88 7.01 -19.92
N GLY A 3 -26.73 8.03 -20.77
CA GLY A 3 -25.50 8.83 -20.85
C GLY A 3 -25.39 9.96 -19.80
N VAL A 4 -26.53 10.48 -19.33
CA VAL A 4 -26.61 11.62 -18.40
C VAL A 4 -26.34 11.17 -16.95
N GLU A 5 -26.76 9.96 -16.59
CA GLU A 5 -26.56 9.40 -15.23
C GLU A 5 -25.09 9.03 -14.94
N ALA A 6 -24.32 8.65 -15.97
CA ALA A 6 -22.90 8.29 -15.82
C ALA A 6 -21.99 9.52 -15.67
N LEU A 7 -22.38 10.69 -16.19
CA LEU A 7 -21.64 11.94 -16.07
C LEU A 7 -21.92 12.65 -14.72
N ASN A 8 -23.16 12.58 -14.23
CA ASN A 8 -23.55 13.19 -12.95
C ASN A 8 -22.86 12.55 -11.73
N THR A 9 -22.68 11.23 -11.72
CA THR A 9 -22.10 10.50 -10.58
C THR A 9 -20.60 10.78 -10.37
N PHE A 10 -19.85 11.08 -11.43
CA PHE A 10 -18.44 11.46 -11.34
C PHE A 10 -18.25 12.95 -10.97
N GLY A 11 -19.13 13.83 -11.47
CA GLY A 11 -19.11 15.27 -11.17
C GLY A 11 -19.44 15.61 -9.71
N GLU A 12 -20.39 14.90 -9.10
CA GLU A 12 -20.77 15.11 -7.69
C GLU A 12 -19.65 14.68 -6.72
N SER A 13 -18.95 13.58 -7.03
CA SER A 13 -17.81 13.09 -6.24
C SER A 13 -16.63 14.09 -6.25
N LEU A 14 -16.40 14.77 -7.38
CA LEU A 14 -15.35 15.78 -7.50
C LEU A 14 -15.70 17.07 -6.73
N MET A 15 -16.98 17.47 -6.71
CA MET A 15 -17.46 18.67 -6.01
C MET A 15 -17.44 18.48 -4.48
N GLN A 16 -17.70 17.28 -3.99
CA GLN A 16 -17.61 16.97 -2.54
C GLN A 16 -16.17 16.98 -2.01
N ALA A 17 -15.17 16.66 -2.84
CA ALA A 17 -13.77 16.65 -2.46
C ALA A 17 -13.14 18.06 -2.32
N MET A 18 -13.80 19.10 -2.81
CA MET A 18 -13.29 20.49 -2.83
C MET A 18 -13.68 21.34 -1.61
N GLY A 19 -14.46 20.78 -0.67
CA GLY A 19 -14.91 21.50 0.52
C GLY A 19 -14.11 21.16 1.79
N ALA A 20 -13.03 21.90 2.05
CA ALA A 20 -12.56 22.35 3.39
C ALA A 20 -11.02 22.50 3.48
N GLU A 21 -10.48 23.62 3.02
CA GLU A 21 -9.11 24.02 3.39
C GLU A 21 -9.14 25.05 4.53
N LYS A 22 -8.79 24.61 5.74
CA LYS A 22 -8.52 25.50 6.88
C LYS A 22 -7.19 26.22 6.66
N LYS A 23 -7.21 27.55 6.72
CA LYS A 23 -6.00 28.41 6.74
C LYS A 23 -5.11 28.04 7.94
N ARG A 24 -3.86 27.64 7.69
CA ARG A 24 -2.84 27.30 8.71
C ARG A 24 -1.78 28.42 8.81
N GLY A 25 -1.29 28.67 10.03
CA GLY A 25 -0.45 29.82 10.41
C GLY A 25 1.01 29.80 9.93
N ARG A 26 1.73 30.90 10.22
CA ARG A 26 3.09 31.23 9.75
C ARG A 26 4.17 30.26 10.27
N GLY A 27 4.92 29.72 9.33
CA GLY A 27 6.06 28.80 9.45
C GLY A 27 6.05 27.95 8.17
N HIS A 28 7.20 27.63 7.56
CA HIS A 28 7.21 26.82 6.34
C HIS A 28 6.53 25.48 6.66
N PRO A 29 5.30 25.24 6.18
CA PRO A 29 4.57 24.06 6.58
C PRO A 29 5.34 22.86 6.04
N PHE A 30 5.58 21.85 6.89
CA PHE A 30 5.96 20.55 6.37
C PHE A 30 4.82 20.09 5.46
N ASP A 31 5.17 19.52 4.29
CA ASP A 31 4.20 19.08 3.28
C ASP A 31 3.22 17.99 3.78
N ILE A 32 3.43 17.47 5.00
CA ILE A 32 2.59 16.46 5.65
C ILE A 32 2.43 16.73 7.16
N SER A 33 1.19 16.60 7.66
CA SER A 33 0.88 16.77 9.10
C SER A 33 1.23 15.52 9.91
N ASP A 34 1.42 15.69 11.22
CA ASP A 34 1.73 14.57 12.12
C ASP A 34 0.58 13.56 12.22
N GLU A 35 -0.67 14.01 12.13
CA GLU A 35 -1.84 13.14 12.09
C GLU A 35 -1.84 12.25 10.84
N THR A 36 -1.55 12.83 9.67
CA THR A 36 -1.42 12.09 8.42
C THR A 36 -0.25 11.10 8.49
N LEU A 37 0.91 11.52 9.02
CA LEU A 37 2.05 10.64 9.22
C LEU A 37 1.70 9.46 10.13
N LYS A 38 1.07 9.72 11.28
CA LYS A 38 0.66 8.68 12.23
C LYS A 38 -0.30 7.69 11.58
N HIS A 39 -1.28 8.17 10.81
CA HIS A 39 -2.23 7.32 10.10
C HIS A 39 -1.54 6.41 9.09
N ARG A 40 -0.74 6.99 8.17
CA ARG A 40 0.00 6.23 7.16
C ARG A 40 0.98 5.24 7.78
N ARG A 41 1.69 5.66 8.83
CA ARG A 41 2.62 4.81 9.58
C ARG A 41 1.92 3.59 10.16
N ASN A 42 0.74 3.77 10.77
CA ASN A 42 -0.01 2.65 11.31
C ASN A 42 -0.58 1.74 10.21
N ALA A 43 -1.04 2.32 9.09
CA ALA A 43 -1.50 1.56 7.92
C ALA A 43 -0.38 0.70 7.31
N LEU A 44 0.86 1.19 7.33
CA LEU A 44 2.05 0.45 6.88
C LEU A 44 2.56 -0.55 7.92
N LEU A 45 2.44 -0.26 9.21
CA LEU A 45 3.02 -1.10 10.26
C LEU A 45 2.37 -2.48 10.31
N TRP A 46 1.04 -2.53 10.33
CA TRP A 46 0.30 -3.79 10.40
C TRP A 46 0.69 -4.79 9.30
N PRO A 47 0.67 -4.45 7.99
CA PRO A 47 1.03 -5.40 6.95
C PRO A 47 2.52 -5.79 7.00
N LEU A 48 3.40 -4.88 7.43
CA LEU A 48 4.82 -5.19 7.60
C LEU A 48 5.03 -6.19 8.74
N GLU A 49 4.32 -6.07 9.87
CA GLU A 49 4.38 -7.00 10.99
C GLU A 49 3.81 -8.38 10.63
N GLU A 50 2.64 -8.41 9.99
CA GLU A 50 1.98 -9.67 9.60
C GLU A 50 2.74 -10.46 8.54
N CYS A 51 3.41 -9.77 7.62
CA CYS A 51 4.19 -10.41 6.56
C CYS A 51 5.70 -10.46 6.86
N TRP A 52 6.13 -10.08 8.06
CA TRP A 52 7.55 -9.83 8.34
C TRP A 52 8.45 -11.03 8.03
N ALA A 53 7.99 -12.25 8.34
CA ALA A 53 8.76 -13.45 8.04
C ALA A 53 8.94 -13.73 6.53
N GLN A 54 8.02 -13.25 5.69
CA GLN A 54 8.08 -13.45 4.24
C GLN A 54 8.90 -12.36 3.53
N ILE A 55 8.93 -11.14 4.09
CA ILE A 55 9.50 -9.96 3.41
C ILE A 55 10.73 -9.39 4.11
N GLY A 56 10.86 -9.57 5.42
CA GLY A 56 11.80 -8.83 6.24
C GLY A 56 13.25 -9.14 5.88
N TRP A 57 13.60 -10.40 5.65
CA TRP A 57 14.95 -10.76 5.20
C TRP A 57 15.28 -10.16 3.84
N GLU A 58 14.38 -10.30 2.87
CA GLU A 58 14.54 -9.77 1.52
C GLU A 58 14.63 -8.24 1.51
N LEU A 59 13.83 -7.54 2.32
CA LEU A 59 13.91 -6.10 2.49
C LEU A 59 15.22 -5.66 3.14
N GLN A 60 15.63 -6.34 4.21
CA GLN A 60 16.87 -6.05 4.92
C GLN A 60 18.12 -6.24 4.04
N THR A 61 18.04 -7.10 3.03
CA THR A 61 19.16 -7.41 2.13
C THR A 61 19.00 -6.80 0.73
N ALA A 62 17.92 -6.05 0.51
CA ALA A 62 17.66 -5.42 -0.78
C ALA A 62 18.73 -4.37 -1.11
N ASN A 63 19.34 -4.51 -2.27
CA ASN A 63 20.37 -3.59 -2.78
C ASN A 63 19.93 -2.87 -4.07
N THR A 64 18.72 -3.14 -4.56
CA THR A 64 18.14 -2.56 -5.78
C THR A 64 16.66 -2.28 -5.58
N LEU A 65 16.10 -1.36 -6.37
CA LEU A 65 14.66 -1.06 -6.36
C LEU A 65 13.81 -2.28 -6.77
N ALA A 66 14.31 -3.09 -7.71
CA ALA A 66 13.66 -4.33 -8.11
C ALA A 66 13.57 -5.35 -6.96
N ALA A 67 14.61 -5.44 -6.13
CA ALA A 67 14.59 -6.30 -4.94
C ALA A 67 13.56 -5.82 -3.90
N ILE A 68 13.45 -4.51 -3.69
CA ILE A 68 12.43 -3.91 -2.81
C ILE A 68 11.02 -4.28 -3.31
N ARG A 69 10.72 -4.01 -4.59
CA ARG A 69 9.42 -4.33 -5.20
C ARG A 69 9.10 -5.82 -5.08
N LYS A 70 10.06 -6.70 -5.39
CA LYS A 70 9.90 -8.15 -5.27
C LYS A 70 9.64 -8.61 -3.84
N ALA A 71 10.26 -7.97 -2.85
CA ALA A 71 9.99 -8.28 -1.45
C ALA A 71 8.56 -7.85 -1.07
N LEU A 72 8.17 -6.62 -1.42
CA LEU A 72 6.87 -6.05 -1.05
C LEU A 72 5.70 -6.60 -1.88
N SER A 73 5.92 -7.16 -3.07
CA SER A 73 4.86 -7.79 -3.86
C SER A 73 4.22 -8.98 -3.14
N LYS A 74 4.95 -9.63 -2.21
CA LYS A 74 4.40 -10.70 -1.36
C LYS A 74 3.30 -10.22 -0.41
N THR A 75 3.12 -8.91 -0.25
CA THR A 75 2.07 -8.30 0.57
C THR A 75 0.82 -7.93 -0.22
N GLN A 76 0.73 -8.22 -1.53
CA GLN A 76 -0.39 -7.83 -2.40
C GLN A 76 -1.78 -8.29 -1.91
N GLY A 77 -1.85 -9.37 -1.13
CA GLY A 77 -3.12 -9.82 -0.51
C GLY A 77 -3.61 -8.95 0.65
N LEU A 78 -2.79 -8.01 1.13
CA LEU A 78 -3.13 -7.06 2.18
C LEU A 78 -3.52 -5.74 1.50
N ASN A 79 -4.81 -5.41 1.54
CA ASN A 79 -5.40 -4.21 0.96
C ASN A 79 -4.90 -2.94 1.68
N CYS A 80 -3.66 -2.55 1.40
CA CYS A 80 -2.97 -1.38 1.96
C CYS A 80 -2.44 -0.53 0.82
N HIS A 81 -3.12 0.59 0.57
CA HIS A 81 -2.80 1.52 -0.50
C HIS A 81 -1.46 2.24 -0.30
N GLU A 82 -1.03 2.40 0.96
CA GLU A 82 0.26 3.01 1.29
C GLU A 82 1.44 2.18 0.77
N LEU A 83 1.26 0.88 0.59
CA LEU A 83 2.29 -0.01 0.03
C LEU A 83 2.37 0.04 -1.49
N ASP A 84 1.35 0.52 -2.19
CA ASP A 84 1.28 0.46 -3.66
C ASP A 84 2.43 1.23 -4.32
N ARG A 85 2.78 2.41 -3.80
CA ARG A 85 3.94 3.20 -4.26
C ARG A 85 5.28 2.44 -4.17
N PHE A 86 5.39 1.43 -3.33
CA PHE A 86 6.58 0.61 -3.16
C PHE A 86 6.54 -0.72 -3.93
N ARG A 87 5.37 -1.07 -4.49
CA ARG A 87 5.13 -2.26 -5.32
C ARG A 87 5.14 -1.91 -6.81
N ASN A 88 4.62 -0.73 -7.14
CA ASN A 88 4.38 -0.29 -8.52
C ASN A 88 5.66 -0.23 -9.35
N GLU A 89 5.49 -0.48 -10.64
CA GLU A 89 6.59 -0.37 -11.60
C GLU A 89 7.08 1.06 -11.72
N LEU A 90 8.39 1.17 -11.91
CA LEU A 90 9.08 2.43 -12.03
C LEU A 90 9.13 2.86 -13.48
N THR A 91 8.90 4.14 -13.73
CA THR A 91 9.37 4.80 -14.96
C THR A 91 10.76 5.39 -14.74
N ALA A 92 11.26 6.08 -15.77
CA ALA A 92 12.53 6.81 -15.74
C ALA A 92 12.73 7.59 -14.43
N LYS A 93 14.01 7.77 -14.07
CA LYS A 93 14.41 8.45 -12.83
C LYS A 93 13.70 9.80 -12.72
N CYS A 94 13.03 10.02 -11.59
CA CYS A 94 12.32 11.27 -11.32
C CYS A 94 12.88 11.95 -10.05
N ASN A 95 12.78 13.27 -10.00
CA ASN A 95 13.24 14.09 -8.88
C ASN A 95 12.08 14.87 -8.23
N LYS A 96 12.32 15.42 -7.03
CA LYS A 96 11.31 16.17 -6.26
C LYS A 96 10.76 17.38 -7.02
N SER A 97 11.58 18.04 -7.84
CA SER A 97 11.15 19.19 -8.64
C SER A 97 10.11 18.81 -9.69
N ARG A 98 10.30 17.68 -10.41
CA ARG A 98 9.34 17.20 -11.39
C ARG A 98 8.03 16.75 -10.73
N ILE A 99 8.09 16.08 -9.57
CA ILE A 99 6.88 15.74 -8.79
C ILE A 99 6.10 17.00 -8.41
N ALA A 100 6.78 18.03 -7.91
CA ALA A 100 6.13 19.30 -7.58
C ALA A 100 5.50 19.99 -8.81
N GLN A 101 6.16 19.90 -9.97
CA GLN A 101 5.62 20.41 -11.23
C GLN A 101 4.38 19.62 -11.68
N LEU A 102 4.43 18.28 -11.67
CA LEU A 102 3.31 17.41 -12.01
C LEU A 102 2.09 17.69 -11.14
N ARG A 103 2.28 17.86 -9.82
CA ARG A 103 1.19 18.24 -8.90
C ARG A 103 0.55 19.57 -9.31
N LYS A 104 1.35 20.59 -9.63
CA LYS A 104 0.83 21.89 -10.11
C LYS A 104 0.08 21.78 -11.44
N GLU A 105 0.58 20.98 -12.39
CA GLU A 105 -0.06 20.72 -13.68
C GLU A 105 -1.43 20.03 -13.47
N ILE A 106 -1.48 19.01 -12.63
CA ILE A 106 -2.72 18.32 -12.25
C ILE A 106 -3.70 19.27 -11.57
N ASP A 107 -3.25 20.08 -10.61
CA ASP A 107 -4.12 21.05 -9.94
C ASP A 107 -4.66 22.11 -10.90
N SER A 108 -3.84 22.56 -11.85
CA SER A 108 -4.28 23.46 -12.92
C SER A 108 -5.34 22.82 -13.81
N MET A 109 -5.15 21.55 -14.19
CA MET A 109 -6.12 20.79 -14.98
C MET A 109 -7.42 20.58 -14.21
N LYS A 110 -7.36 20.15 -12.95
CA LYS A 110 -8.54 19.98 -12.09
C LYS A 110 -9.35 21.27 -11.95
N ARG A 111 -8.70 22.44 -11.90
CA ARG A 111 -9.38 23.75 -11.89
C ARG A 111 -10.06 24.10 -13.22
N ALA A 112 -9.52 23.65 -14.35
CA ALA A 112 -10.10 23.88 -15.68
C ALA A 112 -11.28 22.93 -15.99
N GLY A 113 -11.27 21.72 -15.44
CA GLY A 113 -12.27 20.67 -15.69
C GLY A 113 -13.73 21.13 -15.56
N PRO A 114 -14.15 21.81 -14.46
CA PRO A 114 -15.53 22.26 -14.29
C PRO A 114 -16.03 23.23 -15.37
N LYS A 115 -15.15 23.97 -16.04
CA LYS A 115 -15.54 24.84 -17.17
C LYS A 115 -15.84 23.99 -18.41
N LEU A 116 -14.92 23.10 -18.78
CA LEU A 116 -15.06 22.22 -19.94
C LEU A 116 -16.27 21.28 -19.81
N TYR A 117 -16.49 20.74 -18.61
CA TYR A 117 -17.67 19.93 -18.32
C TYR A 117 -18.97 20.71 -18.55
N ARG A 118 -19.07 21.94 -18.03
CA ARG A 118 -20.25 22.80 -18.23
C ARG A 118 -20.46 23.16 -19.70
N GLU A 119 -19.39 23.41 -20.46
CA GLU A 119 -19.47 23.68 -21.89
C GLU A 119 -19.99 22.47 -22.67
N ALA A 120 -19.52 21.26 -22.33
CA ALA A 120 -20.00 20.01 -22.95
C ALA A 120 -21.48 19.75 -22.65
N ILE A 121 -21.90 19.90 -21.39
CA ILE A 121 -23.31 19.74 -21.00
C ILE A 121 -24.20 20.79 -21.68
N SER A 122 -23.80 22.06 -21.66
CA SER A 122 -24.57 23.14 -22.29
C SER A 122 -24.70 22.98 -23.80
N ALA A 123 -23.65 22.48 -24.47
CA ALA A 123 -23.70 22.19 -25.90
C ALA A 123 -24.65 21.01 -26.21
N GLU A 124 -24.67 19.99 -25.35
CA GLU A 124 -25.58 18.85 -25.47
C GLU A 124 -27.06 19.26 -25.25
N GLU A 125 -27.32 20.07 -24.23
CA GLU A 125 -28.65 20.64 -23.98
C GLU A 125 -29.11 21.50 -25.15
N SER A 126 -28.25 22.40 -25.65
CA SER A 126 -28.57 23.25 -26.80
C SER A 126 -28.85 22.43 -28.06
N LEU A 127 -28.12 21.33 -28.29
CA LEU A 127 -28.37 20.42 -29.39
C LEU A 127 -29.72 19.71 -29.22
N HIS A 128 -30.05 19.29 -28.00
CA HIS A 128 -31.33 18.66 -27.69
C HIS A 128 -32.51 19.60 -27.96
N THR A 129 -32.43 20.86 -27.55
CA THR A 129 -33.46 21.87 -27.81
C THR A 129 -33.71 22.06 -29.31
N VAL A 130 -32.66 22.18 -30.13
CA VAL A 130 -32.81 22.34 -31.58
C VAL A 130 -33.40 21.08 -32.23
N ARG A 131 -33.06 19.89 -31.73
CA ARG A 131 -33.67 18.63 -32.20
C ARG A 131 -35.17 18.57 -31.94
N ILE A 132 -35.62 19.02 -30.75
CA ILE A 132 -37.05 19.10 -30.43
C ILE A 132 -37.73 20.14 -31.34
N ALA A 133 -37.17 21.34 -31.44
CA ALA A 133 -37.74 22.42 -32.26
C ALA A 133 -37.88 22.02 -33.75
N LEU A 134 -36.91 21.28 -34.29
CA LEU A 134 -36.99 20.75 -35.66
C LEU A 134 -38.14 19.74 -35.82
N GLN A 135 -38.39 18.89 -34.82
CA GLN A 135 -39.52 17.94 -34.84
C GLN A 135 -40.88 18.63 -34.78
N GLU A 136 -40.97 19.76 -34.07
CA GLU A 136 -42.20 20.54 -33.89
C GLU A 136 -42.48 21.53 -35.04
N SER A 137 -41.51 21.75 -35.93
CA SER A 137 -41.63 22.70 -37.03
C SER A 137 -42.66 22.28 -38.11
N VAL A 138 -43.59 23.19 -38.42
CA VAL A 138 -44.73 22.93 -39.31
C VAL A 138 -44.46 23.38 -40.76
N THR A 139 -43.62 24.40 -40.96
CA THR A 139 -43.35 24.97 -42.30
C THR A 139 -42.02 24.48 -42.88
N LYS A 140 -41.91 24.49 -44.22
CA LYS A 140 -40.67 24.07 -44.92
C LYS A 140 -39.51 25.06 -44.74
N GLU A 141 -39.81 26.34 -44.58
CA GLU A 141 -38.83 27.39 -44.34
C GLU A 141 -38.26 27.28 -42.92
N ASP A 142 -39.11 27.10 -41.90
CA ASP A 142 -38.67 26.83 -40.53
C ASP A 142 -37.79 25.56 -40.47
N GLN A 143 -38.16 24.52 -41.23
CA GLN A 143 -37.35 23.30 -41.32
C GLN A 143 -35.99 23.51 -41.96
N ALA A 144 -35.84 24.44 -42.91
CA ALA A 144 -34.56 24.72 -43.54
C ALA A 144 -33.62 25.42 -42.55
N ASP A 145 -34.12 26.48 -41.88
CA ASP A 145 -33.37 27.23 -40.88
C ASP A 145 -32.99 26.35 -39.67
N MET A 146 -33.91 25.49 -39.23
CA MET A 146 -33.66 24.56 -38.11
C MET A 146 -32.65 23.46 -38.48
N ARG A 147 -32.56 23.03 -39.74
CA ARG A 147 -31.51 22.09 -40.18
C ARG A 147 -30.13 22.73 -40.19
N GLU A 148 -30.03 23.99 -40.60
CA GLU A 148 -28.77 24.75 -40.51
C GLU A 148 -28.35 24.94 -39.05
N ALA A 149 -29.29 25.35 -38.19
CA ALA A 149 -29.05 25.47 -36.76
C ALA A 149 -28.62 24.13 -36.13
N LEU A 150 -29.25 23.02 -36.53
CA LEU A 150 -28.91 21.68 -36.07
C LEU A 150 -27.45 21.34 -36.41
N ALA A 151 -27.05 21.49 -37.67
CA ALA A 151 -25.68 21.19 -38.10
C ALA A 151 -24.63 21.99 -37.30
N LYS A 152 -24.92 23.28 -37.05
CA LYS A 152 -24.05 24.15 -36.23
C LYS A 152 -23.97 23.66 -34.77
N ARG A 153 -25.10 23.27 -34.16
CA ARG A 153 -25.12 22.77 -32.79
C ARG A 153 -24.48 21.39 -32.66
N GLU A 154 -24.60 20.54 -33.67
CA GLU A 154 -23.90 19.25 -33.72
C GLU A 154 -22.39 19.45 -33.71
N GLN A 155 -21.87 20.32 -34.58
CA GLN A 155 -20.45 20.66 -34.60
C GLN A 155 -19.97 21.25 -33.26
N GLN A 156 -20.75 22.15 -32.65
CA GLN A 156 -20.42 22.73 -31.34
C GLN A 156 -20.37 21.65 -30.25
N ASN A 157 -21.37 20.79 -30.18
CA ASN A 157 -21.44 19.69 -29.23
C ASN A 157 -20.28 18.69 -29.42
N GLU A 158 -19.95 18.33 -30.65
CA GLU A 158 -18.80 17.48 -30.96
C GLU A 158 -17.49 18.11 -30.49
N SER A 159 -17.28 19.41 -30.77
CA SER A 159 -16.08 20.11 -30.33
C SER A 159 -15.96 20.20 -28.80
N ALA A 160 -17.07 20.43 -28.10
CA ALA A 160 -17.09 20.53 -26.65
C ALA A 160 -16.86 19.17 -25.98
N LYS A 161 -17.48 18.10 -26.51
CA LYS A 161 -17.24 16.72 -26.06
C LYS A 161 -15.80 16.29 -26.30
N ALA A 162 -15.25 16.55 -27.49
CA ALA A 162 -13.86 16.25 -27.80
C ALA A 162 -12.88 17.00 -26.86
N ALA A 163 -13.16 18.26 -26.53
CA ALA A 163 -12.35 19.03 -25.59
C ALA A 163 -12.40 18.44 -24.16
N TRP A 164 -13.58 18.03 -23.70
CA TRP A 164 -13.75 17.36 -22.41
C TRP A 164 -13.04 16.00 -22.35
N ASP A 165 -13.17 15.19 -23.40
CA ASP A 165 -12.52 13.88 -23.47
C ASP A 165 -10.99 14.01 -23.52
N ALA A 166 -10.47 14.93 -24.33
CA ALA A 166 -9.04 15.24 -24.39
C ALA A 166 -8.50 15.72 -23.04
N HIS A 167 -9.29 16.49 -22.30
CA HIS A 167 -8.97 16.91 -20.93
C HIS A 167 -8.87 15.71 -19.98
N GLY A 168 -9.85 14.79 -20.02
CA GLY A 168 -9.86 13.58 -19.21
C GLY A 168 -8.65 12.67 -19.48
N ILE A 169 -8.30 12.46 -20.75
CA ILE A 169 -7.12 11.69 -21.17
C ILE A 169 -5.84 12.34 -20.64
N SER A 170 -5.70 13.65 -20.78
CA SER A 170 -4.52 14.40 -20.33
C SER A 170 -4.37 14.36 -18.81
N LEU A 171 -5.47 14.53 -18.07
CA LEU A 171 -5.46 14.45 -16.61
C LEU A 171 -5.07 13.05 -16.13
N LYS A 172 -5.58 12.00 -16.78
CA LYS A 172 -5.21 10.62 -16.48
C LYS A 172 -3.72 10.38 -16.75
N HIS A 173 -3.22 10.80 -17.91
CA HIS A 173 -1.80 10.67 -18.25
C HIS A 173 -0.88 11.35 -17.21
N LEU A 174 -1.20 12.60 -16.83
CA LEU A 174 -0.44 13.32 -15.80
C LEU A 174 -0.50 12.62 -14.43
N SER A 175 -1.68 12.09 -14.07
CA SER A 175 -1.86 11.37 -12.81
C SER A 175 -1.05 10.08 -12.78
N ASP A 176 -1.06 9.31 -13.87
CA ASP A 176 -0.25 8.10 -14.02
C ASP A 176 1.26 8.44 -13.94
N GLU A 177 1.70 9.52 -14.59
CA GLU A 177 3.09 9.98 -14.54
C GLU A 177 3.49 10.42 -13.13
N LEU A 178 2.61 11.12 -12.41
CA LEU A 178 2.82 11.50 -11.02
C LEU A 178 2.95 10.27 -10.14
N GLU A 179 2.04 9.30 -10.23
CA GLU A 179 2.06 8.07 -9.43
C GLU A 179 3.38 7.30 -9.62
N LYS A 180 3.81 7.12 -10.88
CA LYS A 180 5.07 6.44 -11.20
C LYS A 180 6.29 7.21 -10.70
N SER A 181 6.26 8.54 -10.77
CA SER A 181 7.31 9.42 -10.27
C SER A 181 7.44 9.36 -8.74
N GLU A 182 6.31 9.40 -8.04
CA GLU A 182 6.22 9.27 -6.59
C GLU A 182 6.67 7.88 -6.11
N ALA A 183 6.31 6.82 -6.86
CA ALA A 183 6.80 5.47 -6.63
C ALA A 183 8.32 5.38 -6.76
N TYR A 184 8.91 5.97 -7.83
CA TYR A 184 10.36 6.02 -8.01
C TYR A 184 11.07 6.70 -6.85
N LEU A 185 10.60 7.88 -6.44
CA LEU A 185 11.21 8.63 -5.35
C LEU A 185 11.09 7.87 -4.02
N SER A 186 9.90 7.34 -3.72
CA SER A 186 9.64 6.60 -2.48
C SER A 186 10.51 5.33 -2.37
N GLN A 187 10.63 4.57 -3.47
CA GLN A 187 11.48 3.38 -3.50
C GLN A 187 12.97 3.74 -3.40
N SER A 188 13.39 4.87 -4.00
CA SER A 188 14.78 5.35 -3.92
C SER A 188 15.15 5.77 -2.50
N GLU A 189 14.30 6.55 -1.83
CA GLU A 189 14.48 6.94 -0.43
C GLU A 189 14.47 5.71 0.50
N LEU A 190 13.60 4.72 0.24
CA LEU A 190 13.60 3.46 0.99
C LEU A 190 14.89 2.64 0.78
N LEU A 191 15.43 2.63 -0.44
CA LEU A 191 16.72 1.98 -0.72
C LEU A 191 17.87 2.67 0.02
N GLU A 192 17.87 4.00 0.08
CA GLU A 192 18.82 4.76 0.88
C GLU A 192 18.69 4.44 2.37
N PHE A 193 17.46 4.34 2.90
CA PHE A 193 17.22 3.91 4.27
C PHE A 193 17.84 2.54 4.54
N ILE A 194 17.58 1.55 3.67
CA ILE A 194 18.12 0.19 3.82
C ILE A 194 19.65 0.20 3.83
N ARG A 195 20.27 1.02 2.95
CA ARG A 195 21.72 1.17 2.83
C ARG A 195 22.38 2.00 3.92
N SER A 196 21.62 2.76 4.71
CA SER A 196 22.14 3.68 5.74
C SER A 196 22.66 2.98 7.01
N GLU A 197 23.43 1.91 6.84
CA GLU A 197 23.89 0.94 7.85
C GLU A 197 24.13 1.50 9.27
N GLY A 198 23.65 0.75 10.27
CA GLY A 198 24.10 0.87 11.67
C GLY A 198 23.29 1.80 12.59
N ARG A 199 22.46 2.72 12.07
CA ARG A 199 21.68 3.65 12.93
C ARG A 199 20.26 3.19 13.24
N TYR A 200 19.68 2.29 12.45
CA TYR A 200 18.30 1.85 12.60
C TYR A 200 18.22 0.33 12.69
N SER A 201 17.65 -0.18 13.78
CA SER A 201 17.23 -1.58 13.86
C SER A 201 16.26 -1.85 12.71
N ARG A 202 16.53 -2.85 11.86
CA ARG A 202 15.74 -3.10 10.66
C ARG A 202 14.46 -3.87 10.99
N GLU A 203 13.62 -3.30 11.86
CA GLU A 203 12.35 -3.85 12.34
C GLU A 203 11.17 -3.28 11.53
N PRO A 204 10.00 -3.95 11.49
CA PRO A 204 8.80 -3.46 10.79
C PRO A 204 8.48 -2.01 11.13
N GLU A 205 8.59 -1.65 12.41
CA GLU A 205 8.33 -0.29 12.88
C GLU A 205 9.25 0.74 12.24
N LYS A 206 10.55 0.45 12.14
CA LYS A 206 11.49 1.40 11.53
C LYS A 206 11.26 1.54 10.03
N PHE A 207 10.86 0.47 9.36
CA PHE A 207 10.41 0.54 7.96
C PHE A 207 9.14 1.40 7.82
N ALA A 208 8.10 1.14 8.63
CA ALA A 208 6.87 1.91 8.62
C ALA A 208 7.12 3.40 8.88
N ASN A 209 7.95 3.72 9.87
CA ASN A 209 8.33 5.10 10.21
C ASN A 209 9.09 5.78 9.06
N ALA A 210 10.00 5.09 8.38
CA ALA A 210 10.74 5.64 7.25
C ALA A 210 9.84 5.85 6.01
N MET A 211 8.85 4.99 5.80
CA MET A 211 7.99 4.97 4.63
C MET A 211 6.81 5.95 4.70
N ALA A 212 6.28 6.23 5.89
CA ALA A 212 5.01 6.95 6.09
C ALA A 212 4.96 8.36 5.46
N GLY A 213 6.08 9.07 5.48
CA GLY A 213 6.20 10.43 4.95
C GLY A 213 6.67 10.51 3.51
N LEU A 214 6.96 9.38 2.86
CA LEU A 214 7.37 9.37 1.46
C LEU A 214 6.15 9.50 0.55
N PRO A 215 6.20 10.26 -0.56
CA PRO A 215 7.35 11.04 -1.06
C PRO A 215 7.46 12.48 -0.52
N GLU A 216 6.54 12.93 0.35
CA GLU A 216 6.42 14.32 0.76
C GLU A 216 7.61 14.83 1.58
N VAL A 217 8.23 13.99 2.40
CA VAL A 217 9.46 14.31 3.15
C VAL A 217 10.53 13.25 2.92
N SER A 218 11.76 13.49 3.37
CA SER A 218 12.80 12.46 3.33
C SER A 218 12.50 11.30 4.28
N TRP A 219 13.06 10.12 4.02
CA TRP A 219 12.89 8.98 4.93
C TRP A 219 13.41 9.28 6.34
N ARG A 220 14.45 10.12 6.47
CA ARG A 220 15.03 10.52 7.77
C ARG A 220 14.05 11.34 8.58
N THR A 221 13.50 12.38 7.97
CA THR A 221 12.49 13.26 8.58
C THR A 221 11.24 12.47 8.95
N SER A 222 10.79 11.56 8.08
CA SER A 222 9.67 10.66 8.37
C SER A 222 9.97 9.78 9.58
N ALA A 223 11.14 9.11 9.59
CA ALA A 223 11.52 8.21 10.66
C ALA A 223 11.63 8.91 12.02
N GLU A 224 12.21 10.12 12.05
CA GLU A 224 12.35 10.95 13.24
C GLU A 224 11.01 11.41 13.80
N ARG A 225 10.12 11.97 12.95
CA ARG A 225 8.79 12.41 13.36
C ARG A 225 7.93 11.23 13.85
N CYS A 226 7.97 10.10 13.13
CA CYS A 226 7.19 8.93 13.51
C CYS A 226 7.71 8.20 14.76
N ALA A 227 8.98 8.37 15.14
CA ALA A 227 9.54 7.74 16.33
C ALA A 227 8.90 8.24 17.65
N GLN A 228 8.21 9.37 17.60
CA GLN A 228 7.48 9.92 18.75
C GLN A 228 6.16 9.18 19.01
N PHE A 229 5.66 8.43 18.03
CA PHE A 229 4.40 7.70 18.16
C PHE A 229 4.64 6.33 18.76
N GLN A 230 3.93 6.03 19.85
CA GLN A 230 3.95 4.70 20.44
C GLN A 230 3.16 3.71 19.57
N SER A 231 3.70 2.51 19.39
CA SER A 231 2.98 1.32 18.94
C SER A 231 3.24 0.15 19.85
N ARG A 232 2.23 -0.70 19.98
CA ARG A 232 2.42 -2.06 20.45
C ARG A 232 2.61 -2.97 19.23
N PRO A 233 3.63 -3.84 19.21
CA PRO A 233 3.80 -4.75 18.09
C PRO A 233 2.66 -5.78 18.01
N SER A 234 2.36 -6.27 16.80
CA SER A 234 1.36 -7.33 16.62
C SER A 234 1.80 -8.64 17.28
N MET A 235 0.82 -9.48 17.64
CA MET A 235 1.09 -10.83 18.18
C MET A 235 1.95 -11.66 17.22
N THR A 236 1.69 -11.57 15.91
CA THR A 236 2.46 -12.27 14.88
C THR A 236 3.93 -11.86 14.91
N TYR A 237 4.21 -10.56 15.02
CA TYR A 237 5.58 -10.07 15.11
C TYR A 237 6.23 -10.39 16.47
N GLU A 238 5.51 -10.29 17.58
CA GLU A 238 6.02 -10.72 18.90
C GLU A 238 6.44 -12.20 18.89
N MET A 239 5.66 -13.08 18.25
CA MET A 239 6.01 -14.48 18.05
C MET A 239 7.26 -14.64 17.19
N PHE A 240 7.40 -13.86 16.11
CA PHE A 240 8.63 -13.83 15.31
C PHE A 240 9.84 -13.41 16.14
N VAL A 241 9.70 -12.40 17.01
CA VAL A 241 10.77 -11.94 17.91
C VAL A 241 11.23 -13.06 18.85
N VAL A 242 10.31 -13.85 19.41
CA VAL A 242 10.66 -15.04 20.23
C VAL A 242 11.50 -16.03 19.43
N VAL A 243 11.06 -16.36 18.21
CA VAL A 243 11.77 -17.30 17.32
C VAL A 243 13.14 -16.75 16.91
N SER A 244 13.23 -15.47 16.56
CA SER A 244 14.48 -14.82 16.18
C SER A 244 15.48 -14.78 17.33
N ALA A 245 15.04 -14.41 18.53
CA ALA A 245 15.91 -14.38 19.72
C ALA A 245 16.40 -15.78 20.11
N ALA A 246 15.55 -16.80 20.01
CA ALA A 246 15.96 -18.18 20.30
C ALA A 246 17.02 -18.71 19.32
N LEU A 247 17.06 -18.18 18.10
CA LEU A 247 17.93 -18.64 17.01
C LEU A 247 19.12 -17.71 16.75
N GLU A 248 19.36 -16.74 17.63
CA GLU A 248 20.46 -15.77 17.51
C GLU A 248 21.84 -16.43 17.42
N SER A 249 22.04 -17.56 18.12
CA SER A 249 23.28 -18.34 18.11
C SER A 249 23.52 -19.19 16.86
N ALA A 250 22.66 -19.10 15.84
CA ALA A 250 22.82 -19.73 14.53
C ALA A 250 23.03 -21.26 14.59
N PRO A 251 21.97 -22.05 14.88
CA PRO A 251 22.10 -23.49 15.02
C PRO A 251 22.57 -24.16 13.72
N ARG A 252 23.39 -25.21 13.87
CA ARG A 252 23.96 -25.96 12.75
C ARG A 252 23.16 -27.20 12.36
N SER A 253 22.25 -27.64 13.24
CA SER A 253 21.47 -28.86 13.02
C SER A 253 20.01 -28.69 13.42
N ARG A 254 19.15 -29.51 12.83
CA ARG A 254 17.71 -29.55 13.14
C ARG A 254 17.42 -29.80 14.62
N ARG A 255 18.16 -30.75 15.23
CA ARG A 255 18.02 -31.09 16.65
C ARG A 255 18.38 -29.91 17.53
N GLU A 256 19.46 -29.21 17.20
CA GLU A 256 19.88 -28.01 17.90
C GLU A 256 18.85 -26.88 17.78
N THR A 257 18.34 -26.62 16.57
CA THR A 257 17.27 -25.63 16.33
C THR A 257 16.06 -25.89 17.21
N LEU A 258 15.57 -27.14 17.28
CA LEU A 258 14.41 -27.48 18.11
C LEU A 258 14.70 -27.29 19.61
N ARG A 259 15.90 -27.64 20.07
CA ARG A 259 16.32 -27.44 21.46
C ARG A 259 16.35 -25.95 21.83
N LEU A 260 16.95 -25.12 20.98
CA LEU A 260 17.02 -23.67 21.20
C LEU A 260 15.63 -23.02 21.19
N LEU A 261 14.77 -23.38 20.23
CA LEU A 261 13.39 -22.89 20.18
C LEU A 261 12.61 -23.29 21.44
N LYS A 262 12.71 -24.55 21.88
CA LYS A 262 12.04 -25.02 23.09
C LYS A 262 12.50 -24.23 24.31
N SER A 263 13.81 -24.04 24.47
CA SER A 263 14.40 -23.25 25.56
C SER A 263 13.95 -21.78 25.52
N GLY A 264 13.97 -21.15 24.34
CA GLY A 264 13.55 -19.76 24.16
C GLY A 264 12.06 -19.52 24.46
N ILE A 265 11.21 -20.47 24.09
CA ILE A 265 9.76 -20.43 24.40
C ILE A 265 9.50 -20.64 25.89
N GLN A 266 10.23 -21.56 26.54
CA GLN A 266 10.05 -21.86 27.96
C GLN A 266 10.68 -20.84 28.91
N GLY A 267 11.60 -19.99 28.44
CA GLY A 267 12.26 -19.00 29.30
C GLY A 267 11.31 -17.93 29.87
N GLU A 268 11.73 -17.24 30.93
CA GLU A 268 10.84 -16.43 31.78
C GLU A 268 10.56 -14.98 31.32
N ARG A 269 11.00 -14.54 30.13
CA ARG A 269 10.79 -13.14 29.68
C ARG A 269 9.29 -12.76 29.68
N ALA A 270 8.87 -11.98 30.67
CA ALA A 270 7.47 -11.63 30.92
C ALA A 270 6.80 -10.85 29.77
N LYS A 271 7.57 -10.00 29.06
CA LYS A 271 7.06 -9.13 27.98
C LYS A 271 6.52 -9.87 26.75
N LEU A 272 6.86 -11.15 26.57
CA LEU A 272 6.45 -11.97 25.42
C LEU A 272 5.68 -13.23 25.85
N ARG A 273 5.04 -13.19 27.03
CA ARG A 273 4.37 -14.34 27.63
C ARG A 273 3.28 -14.91 26.71
N ASP A 274 2.43 -14.06 26.15
CA ASP A 274 1.34 -14.49 25.28
C ASP A 274 1.86 -15.10 23.98
N ALA A 275 2.82 -14.46 23.30
CA ALA A 275 3.47 -14.99 22.12
C ALA A 275 4.12 -16.37 22.38
N LYS A 276 4.78 -16.55 23.53
CA LYS A 276 5.34 -17.84 23.96
C LYS A 276 4.27 -18.89 24.21
N ARG A 277 3.15 -18.52 24.84
CA ARG A 277 2.01 -19.42 25.06
C ARG A 277 1.50 -19.95 23.74
N VAL A 278 1.23 -19.06 22.78
CA VAL A 278 0.75 -19.44 21.43
C VAL A 278 1.76 -20.34 20.72
N LEU A 279 3.06 -20.01 20.75
CA LEU A 279 4.11 -20.84 20.16
C LEU A 279 4.23 -22.23 20.82
N SER A 280 3.98 -22.33 22.14
CA SER A 280 3.99 -23.58 22.87
C SER A 280 2.80 -24.47 22.52
N GLU A 281 1.61 -23.88 22.37
CA GLU A 281 0.38 -24.54 21.94
C GLU A 281 0.49 -25.03 20.50
N ASP A 282 1.08 -24.23 19.61
CA ASP A 282 1.28 -24.53 18.19
C ASP A 282 2.64 -25.18 17.89
N TRP A 283 3.26 -25.82 18.90
CA TRP A 283 4.60 -26.43 18.80
C TRP A 283 4.72 -27.47 17.68
N PHE A 284 3.62 -28.17 17.36
CA PHE A 284 3.55 -29.11 16.24
C PHE A 284 3.94 -28.44 14.92
N TYR A 285 3.30 -27.30 14.62
CA TYR A 285 3.54 -26.55 13.40
C TYR A 285 4.95 -25.98 13.36
N LEU A 286 5.48 -25.52 14.50
CA LEU A 286 6.84 -25.00 14.58
C LEU A 286 7.87 -26.11 14.33
N THR A 287 7.65 -27.29 14.90
CA THR A 287 8.48 -28.48 14.65
C THR A 287 8.42 -28.90 13.18
N SER A 288 7.23 -28.89 12.57
CA SER A 288 7.03 -29.17 11.15
C SER A 288 7.76 -28.16 10.26
N ALA A 289 7.70 -26.86 10.59
CA ALA A 289 8.41 -25.80 9.89
C ALA A 289 9.92 -25.99 9.91
N VAL A 290 10.49 -26.32 11.08
CA VAL A 290 11.92 -26.65 11.24
C VAL A 290 12.29 -27.87 10.41
N LYS A 291 11.46 -28.92 10.38
CA LYS A 291 11.68 -30.11 9.53
C LYS A 291 11.72 -29.76 8.04
N LYS A 292 10.80 -28.91 7.60
CA LYS A 292 10.67 -28.44 6.21
C LYS A 292 11.73 -27.40 5.80
N THR A 293 12.56 -26.92 6.72
CA THR A 293 13.59 -25.91 6.45
C THR A 293 14.95 -26.59 6.24
N VAL A 294 15.63 -26.23 5.15
CA VAL A 294 16.98 -26.73 4.84
C VAL A 294 18.02 -25.82 5.51
N ILE A 295 18.28 -26.09 6.79
CA ILE A 295 19.11 -25.23 7.66
C ILE A 295 20.52 -25.01 7.09
N SER A 296 21.14 -26.04 6.52
CA SER A 296 22.53 -25.99 6.04
C SER A 296 22.77 -25.07 4.83
N ARG A 297 21.72 -24.62 4.14
CA ARG A 297 21.82 -23.79 2.93
C ARG A 297 21.48 -22.32 3.15
N LEU A 298 21.13 -21.93 4.38
CA LEU A 298 20.64 -20.59 4.69
C LEU A 298 21.68 -19.79 5.50
N PRO A 299 21.83 -18.49 5.23
CA PRO A 299 22.51 -17.59 6.16
C PRO A 299 21.85 -17.65 7.53
N ALA A 300 22.66 -17.63 8.59
CA ALA A 300 22.19 -17.68 9.99
C ALA A 300 21.06 -16.69 10.27
N ARG A 301 21.22 -15.43 9.83
CA ARG A 301 20.25 -14.35 10.04
C ARG A 301 18.96 -14.51 9.22
N ALA A 302 18.98 -15.32 8.16
CA ALA A 302 17.79 -15.64 7.37
C ALA A 302 16.95 -16.76 7.99
N LEU A 303 17.55 -17.57 8.87
CA LEU A 303 16.94 -18.77 9.41
C LEU A 303 15.63 -18.50 10.18
N PRO A 304 15.54 -17.49 11.07
CA PRO A 304 14.28 -17.17 11.75
C PRO A 304 13.14 -16.85 10.79
N PHE A 305 13.42 -16.08 9.73
CA PHE A 305 12.44 -15.71 8.71
C PHE A 305 11.87 -16.94 8.01
N ARG A 306 12.74 -17.85 7.54
CA ARG A 306 12.32 -19.06 6.81
C ARG A 306 11.55 -20.05 7.67
N ILE A 307 11.96 -20.23 8.92
CA ILE A 307 11.23 -21.10 9.85
C ILE A 307 9.86 -20.49 10.16
N PHE A 308 9.81 -19.20 10.49
CA PHE A 308 8.55 -18.55 10.87
C PHE A 308 7.56 -18.44 9.71
N GLU A 309 8.04 -18.18 8.50
CA GLU A 309 7.23 -18.19 7.26
C GLU A 309 6.53 -19.55 7.06
N LYS A 310 7.27 -20.65 7.19
CA LYS A 310 6.71 -22.02 7.08
C LYS A 310 5.77 -22.36 8.24
N PHE A 311 6.06 -21.85 9.43
CA PHE A 311 5.20 -22.02 10.60
C PHE A 311 3.84 -21.34 10.39
N GLU A 312 3.84 -20.08 9.97
CA GLU A 312 2.61 -19.33 9.68
C GLU A 312 1.81 -19.96 8.55
N LEU A 313 2.47 -20.40 7.47
CA LEU A 313 1.81 -21.12 6.39
C LEU A 313 1.15 -22.42 6.88
N GLY A 314 1.85 -23.19 7.71
CA GLY A 314 1.33 -24.43 8.30
C GLY A 314 0.15 -24.18 9.25
N ARG A 315 0.14 -23.06 9.97
CA ARG A 315 -0.96 -22.68 10.86
C ARG A 315 -2.20 -22.22 10.10
N LYS A 316 -2.04 -21.57 8.96
CA LYS A 316 -3.14 -21.08 8.11
C LYS A 316 -3.75 -22.22 7.29
N VAL A 317 -2.92 -23.08 6.70
CA VAL A 317 -3.36 -24.19 5.85
C VAL A 317 -3.46 -25.48 6.68
N ARG A 318 -4.50 -25.56 7.53
CA ARG A 318 -4.71 -26.70 8.44
C ARG A 318 -5.42 -27.86 7.75
N SER A 319 -4.67 -28.84 7.24
CA SER A 319 -5.25 -30.12 6.85
C SER A 319 -5.95 -30.78 8.05
N ALA A 320 -7.00 -31.57 7.82
CA ALA A 320 -7.69 -32.27 8.90
C ALA A 320 -6.74 -33.22 9.66
N ALA A 321 -5.85 -33.91 8.93
CA ALA A 321 -4.84 -34.78 9.51
C ALA A 321 -3.82 -34.01 10.38
N ASP A 322 -3.40 -32.82 9.96
CA ASP A 322 -2.48 -32.00 10.77
C ASP A 322 -3.14 -31.46 12.04
N ARG A 323 -4.45 -31.18 12.02
CA ARG A 323 -5.20 -30.81 13.22
C ARG A 323 -5.23 -31.94 14.23
N ILE A 324 -5.56 -33.16 13.77
CA ILE A 324 -5.61 -34.33 14.65
C ILE A 324 -4.23 -34.58 15.29
N ARG A 325 -3.16 -34.59 14.49
CA ARG A 325 -1.80 -34.78 15.00
C ARG A 325 -1.35 -33.68 15.96
N ALA A 326 -1.75 -32.43 15.71
CA ALA A 326 -1.45 -31.32 16.61
C ALA A 326 -2.16 -31.50 17.96
N GLU A 327 -3.42 -31.94 17.98
CA GLU A 327 -4.16 -32.22 19.20
C GLU A 327 -3.61 -33.45 19.96
N GLU A 328 -3.25 -34.54 19.26
CA GLU A 328 -2.56 -35.69 19.88
C GLU A 328 -1.23 -35.28 20.55
N GLN A 329 -0.48 -34.38 19.91
CA GLN A 329 0.76 -33.86 20.50
C GLN A 329 0.50 -32.96 21.72
N LYS A 330 -0.62 -32.24 21.77
CA LYS A 330 -1.00 -31.47 22.96
C LYS A 330 -1.36 -32.39 24.12
N LEU A 331 -2.19 -33.42 23.88
CA LEU A 331 -2.63 -34.38 24.89
C LEU A 331 -1.48 -35.19 25.49
N SER A 332 -0.51 -35.60 24.67
CA SER A 332 0.69 -36.32 25.15
C SER A 332 1.61 -35.47 26.04
N ARG A 333 1.59 -34.14 25.90
CA ARG A 333 2.37 -33.23 26.75
C ARG A 333 1.70 -32.97 28.09
N THR A 334 0.37 -32.98 28.15
CA THR A 334 -0.38 -32.81 29.40
C THR A 334 -0.42 -34.09 30.23
N SER A 335 -0.37 -35.26 29.60
CA SER A 335 -0.40 -36.57 30.28
C SER A 335 0.98 -37.05 30.79
N GLY A 336 2.09 -36.55 30.21
CA GLY A 336 3.45 -36.86 30.67
C GLY A 336 4.02 -35.90 31.73
N GLY A 337 3.18 -35.05 32.32
CA GLY A 337 3.55 -34.07 33.35
C GLY A 337 2.93 -34.33 34.73
N SER A 338 2.36 -35.52 34.93
CA SER A 338 1.83 -35.99 36.23
C SER A 338 2.86 -36.77 37.02
#